data_AF-A0A1H3GAX0-F1
#
_entry.id   AF-A0A1H3GAX0-F1
#
_cell.length_a   1.000
_cell.length_b   1.000
_cell.length_c   1.000
_cell.angle_alpha   90.00
_cell.angle_beta   90.00
_cell.angle_gamma   90.00
#
_symmetry.space_group_name_H-M   'P 1'
#
loop_
_entity.id
_entity.type
_entity.pdbx_description
1 polymer ?
#
loop_
_entity_poly.entity_id
_entity_poly.type
_entity_poly.pdbx_seq_one_letter_code
_entity_poly.pdbx_strand_id
1 'polypeptide(L)'
;MTIPPDPKIYHIVHIDRLASIIAAGELLCDAKMVVQNDAGTTIGMNNIKQRRLQKTLTSYPNLHVGDCVPFYFCPRSIMLYLIHQTNHPELAYRGGQGPILHL
;
A
#
# COMPACT_ATOMS: atom_id res chain seq x y z
N MET A 1 -23.98 -4.64 -14.38
CA MET A 1 -23.58 -5.05 -13.01
C MET A 1 -24.13 -4.04 -12.04
N THR A 2 -24.77 -4.48 -10.95
CA THR A 2 -25.24 -3.60 -9.88
C THR A 2 -24.10 -3.30 -8.92
N ILE A 3 -23.85 -2.02 -8.62
CA ILE A 3 -22.84 -1.59 -7.64
C ILE A 3 -23.37 -1.95 -6.24
N PRO A 4 -22.58 -2.64 -5.40
CA PRO A 4 -22.99 -2.94 -4.03
C PRO A 4 -23.12 -1.64 -3.21
N PRO A 5 -24.10 -1.54 -2.29
CA PRO A 5 -24.30 -0.33 -1.48
C PRO A 5 -23.13 -0.05 -0.53
N ASP A 6 -22.39 -1.10 -0.14
CA ASP A 6 -21.19 -1.01 0.68
C ASP A 6 -20.07 -1.86 0.06
N PRO A 7 -19.25 -1.28 -0.86
CA PRO A 7 -18.18 -2.01 -1.50
C PRO A 7 -17.05 -2.28 -0.49
N LYS A 8 -16.67 -3.55 -0.34
CA LYS A 8 -15.49 -3.91 0.45
C LYS A 8 -14.24 -3.24 -0.12
N ILE A 9 -13.51 -2.55 0.73
CA ILE A 9 -12.19 -2.01 0.45
C ILE A 9 -11.16 -2.73 1.31
N TYR A 10 -9.95 -2.86 0.79
CA TYR A 10 -8.85 -3.55 1.46
C TYR A 10 -7.61 -2.67 1.46
N HIS A 11 -6.92 -2.61 2.58
CA HIS A 11 -5.54 -2.13 2.68
C HIS A 11 -4.60 -3.32 2.89
N ILE A 12 -3.63 -3.47 1.99
CA ILE A 12 -2.75 -4.65 1.95
C ILE A 12 -1.38 -4.26 2.49
N VAL A 13 -0.99 -4.85 3.62
CA VAL A 13 0.25 -4.52 4.34
C VAL A 13 0.95 -5.76 4.88
N HIS A 14 2.20 -5.61 5.26
CA HIS A 14 2.93 -6.63 6.02
C HIS A 14 2.51 -6.60 7.50
N ILE A 15 2.47 -7.77 8.16
CA ILE A 15 2.01 -7.94 9.54
C ILE A 15 2.81 -7.14 10.57
N ASP A 16 4.08 -6.88 10.32
CA ASP A 16 4.92 -6.06 11.22
C ASP A 16 4.45 -4.60 11.34
N ARG A 17 3.63 -4.11 10.40
CA ARG A 17 2.99 -2.79 10.47
C ARG A 17 1.77 -2.75 11.37
N LEU A 18 1.21 -3.90 11.75
CA LEU A 18 -0.04 -3.94 12.51
C LEU A 18 0.08 -3.23 13.86
N ALA A 19 1.19 -3.44 14.56
CA ALA A 19 1.42 -2.81 15.86
C ALA A 19 1.47 -1.27 15.76
N SER A 20 2.17 -0.72 14.76
CA SER A 20 2.26 0.73 14.59
C SER A 20 0.94 1.34 14.12
N ILE A 21 0.20 0.65 13.24
CA ILE A 21 -1.16 1.06 12.82
C ILE A 21 -2.10 1.12 14.03
N ILE A 22 -2.10 0.10 14.89
CA ILE A 22 -2.94 0.09 16.10
C ILE A 22 -2.52 1.20 17.07
N ALA A 23 -1.22 1.39 17.27
CA ALA A 23 -0.71 2.43 18.17
C ALA A 23 -1.05 3.86 17.68
N ALA A 24 -1.02 4.09 16.36
CA ALA A 24 -1.39 5.37 15.75
C ALA A 24 -2.91 5.59 15.71
N GLY A 25 -3.71 4.52 15.68
CA GLY A 25 -5.16 4.61 15.51
C GLY A 25 -5.59 5.02 14.09
N GLU A 26 -4.66 5.11 13.16
CA GLU A 26 -4.90 5.52 11.77
C GLU A 26 -3.99 4.79 10.78
N LEU A 27 -4.41 4.77 9.51
CA LEU A 27 -3.55 4.38 8.40
C LEU A 27 -2.81 5.60 7.87
N LEU A 28 -1.51 5.47 7.64
CA LEU A 28 -0.66 6.55 7.14
C LEU A 28 -0.38 6.40 5.64
N CYS A 29 -0.39 7.52 4.92
CA CYS A 29 0.02 7.57 3.53
C CYS A 29 1.55 7.47 3.38
N ASP A 30 2.02 7.14 2.17
CA ASP A 30 3.45 6.99 1.91
C ASP A 30 4.22 8.30 2.23
N ALA A 31 3.63 9.48 2.01
CA ALA A 31 4.26 10.76 2.32
C ALA A 31 4.54 10.93 3.83
N LYS A 32 3.59 10.58 4.70
CA LYS A 32 3.79 10.59 6.17
C LYS A 32 4.80 9.52 6.62
N MET A 33 4.71 8.32 6.03
CA MET A 33 5.60 7.20 6.39
C MET A 33 7.08 7.50 6.11
N VAL A 34 7.38 8.20 5.01
CA VAL A 34 8.76 8.60 4.68
C VAL A 34 9.35 9.56 5.72
N VAL A 35 8.53 10.45 6.29
CA VAL A 35 8.97 11.43 7.29
C VAL A 35 9.19 10.78 8.66
N GLN A 36 8.31 9.87 9.06
CA GLN A 36 8.36 9.26 10.39
C GLN A 36 9.44 8.16 10.52
N ASN A 37 10.06 7.75 9.41
CA ASN A 37 11.04 6.67 9.36
C ASN A 37 10.53 5.37 10.02
N ASP A 38 9.21 5.17 9.98
CA ASP A 38 8.56 4.06 10.68
C ASP A 38 8.84 2.73 9.95
N ALA A 39 9.39 1.78 10.70
CA ALA A 39 10.28 0.72 10.21
C ALA A 39 9.56 -0.57 9.79
N GLY A 40 8.33 -0.46 9.29
CA GLY A 40 7.59 -1.63 8.81
C GLY A 40 8.02 -2.07 7.42
N THR A 41 8.02 -3.38 7.17
CA THR A 41 8.38 -3.96 5.88
C THR A 41 7.53 -3.36 4.75
N THR A 42 8.20 -2.86 3.72
CA THR A 42 7.54 -2.37 2.50
C THR A 42 7.43 -3.50 1.49
N ILE A 43 6.20 -3.88 1.14
CA ILE A 43 5.90 -4.94 0.15
C ILE A 43 5.62 -4.40 -1.25
N GLY A 44 5.39 -3.09 -1.36
CA GLY A 44 5.20 -2.39 -2.63
C GLY A 44 6.53 -2.07 -3.32
N MET A 45 6.48 -1.87 -4.63
CA MET A 45 7.66 -1.50 -5.43
C MET A 45 8.07 -0.05 -5.16
N ASN A 46 9.33 0.17 -4.76
CA ASN A 46 9.84 1.48 -4.35
C ASN A 46 9.73 2.53 -5.47
N ASN A 47 10.07 2.17 -6.71
CA ASN A 47 9.98 3.09 -7.86
C ASN A 47 8.54 3.58 -8.10
N ILE A 48 7.55 2.71 -7.90
CA ILE A 48 6.13 3.07 -8.03
C ILE A 48 5.72 4.02 -6.89
N LYS A 49 6.15 3.75 -5.65
CA LYS A 49 5.87 4.62 -4.50
C LYS A 49 6.48 6.01 -4.67
N GLN A 50 7.74 6.09 -5.07
CA GLN A 50 8.43 7.35 -5.34
C GLN A 50 7.73 8.18 -6.41
N ARG A 51 7.32 7.54 -7.51
CA ARG A 51 6.53 8.22 -8.56
C ARG A 51 5.20 8.75 -8.03
N ARG A 52 4.52 8.00 -7.14
CA ARG A 52 3.23 8.42 -6.55
C ARG A 52 3.38 9.62 -5.63
N LEU A 53 4.47 9.74 -4.89
CA LEU A 53 4.77 10.92 -4.06
C LEU A 53 4.84 12.23 -4.87
N GLN A 54 5.21 12.15 -6.15
CA GLN A 54 5.36 13.31 -7.04
C GLN A 54 4.21 13.47 -8.04
N LYS A 55 3.23 12.57 -8.05
CA LYS A 55 2.14 12.57 -9.03
C LYS A 55 0.95 13.36 -8.50
N THR A 56 0.69 14.54 -9.04
CA THR A 56 -0.49 15.35 -8.72
C THR A 56 -1.78 14.74 -9.28
N LEU A 57 -2.91 15.10 -8.67
CA LEU A 57 -4.25 14.77 -9.16
C LEU A 57 -4.77 15.89 -10.08
N THR A 58 -5.44 15.53 -11.16
CA THR A 58 -6.10 16.51 -12.04
C THR A 58 -7.29 17.20 -11.36
N SER A 59 -7.95 16.50 -10.44
CA SER A 59 -9.09 17.02 -9.66
C SER A 59 -8.65 17.88 -8.47
N TYR A 60 -7.46 17.64 -7.92
CA TYR A 60 -6.90 18.37 -6.78
C TYR A 60 -5.41 18.66 -7.03
N PRO A 61 -5.08 19.77 -7.72
CA PRO A 61 -3.71 20.04 -8.16
C PRO A 61 -2.67 20.13 -7.03
N ASN A 62 -3.11 20.49 -5.83
CA ASN A 62 -2.26 20.61 -4.64
C ASN A 62 -2.11 19.28 -3.87
N LEU A 63 -2.68 18.17 -4.37
CA LEU A 63 -2.65 16.85 -3.74
C LEU A 63 -1.90 15.86 -4.63
N HIS A 64 -0.94 15.14 -4.05
CA HIS A 64 -0.24 14.05 -4.73
C HIS A 64 -0.86 12.71 -4.39
N VAL A 65 -0.70 11.72 -5.27
CA VAL A 65 -1.17 10.35 -5.02
C VAL A 65 -0.54 9.78 -3.74
N GLY A 66 0.70 10.13 -3.43
CA GLY A 66 1.40 9.70 -2.22
C GLY A 66 0.90 10.33 -0.92
N ASP A 67 0.07 11.37 -1.00
CA ASP A 67 -0.59 11.99 0.16
C ASP A 67 -1.84 11.21 0.59
N CYS A 68 -2.28 10.22 -0.21
CA CYS A 68 -3.46 9.40 0.05
C CYS A 68 -3.08 7.99 0.54
N VAL A 69 -3.92 7.40 1.39
CA VAL A 69 -3.80 5.98 1.79
C VAL A 69 -4.30 5.09 0.63
N PRO A 70 -3.49 4.14 0.12
CA PRO A 70 -3.91 3.27 -0.96
C PRO A 70 -4.90 2.20 -0.46
N PHE A 71 -5.90 1.88 -1.28
CA PHE A 71 -6.84 0.79 -1.02
C PHE A 71 -7.14 0.00 -2.32
N TYR A 72 -7.75 -1.18 -2.16
CA TYR A 72 -8.13 -2.08 -3.25
C TYR A 72 -9.59 -2.49 -3.11
N PHE A 73 -10.31 -2.66 -4.22
CA PHE A 73 -11.66 -3.25 -4.22
C PHE A 73 -11.66 -4.79 -4.22
N CYS A 74 -10.47 -5.40 -4.34
CA CYS A 74 -10.30 -6.84 -4.25
C CYS A 74 -9.16 -7.18 -3.28
N PRO A 75 -9.24 -8.31 -2.57
CA PRO A 75 -8.20 -8.70 -1.63
C PRO A 75 -6.92 -9.17 -2.36
N ARG A 76 -6.95 -9.40 -3.68
CA ARG A 76 -5.78 -9.87 -4.43
C ARG A 76 -5.33 -8.87 -5.47
N SER A 77 -4.31 -8.09 -5.13
CA SER A 77 -3.67 -7.17 -6.07
C SER A 77 -2.63 -7.88 -6.95
N ILE A 78 -2.30 -7.28 -8.10
CA ILE A 78 -1.22 -7.76 -8.98
C ILE A 78 0.14 -7.83 -8.27
N MET A 79 0.36 -6.97 -7.27
CA MET A 79 1.57 -6.98 -6.44
C MET A 79 1.73 -8.32 -5.71
N LEU A 80 0.64 -8.92 -5.22
CA LEU A 80 0.70 -10.23 -4.55
C LEU A 80 1.09 -11.34 -5.53
N TYR A 81 0.62 -11.27 -6.78
CA TYR A 81 1.05 -12.20 -7.82
C TYR A 81 2.56 -12.07 -8.10
N LEU A 82 3.10 -10.85 -8.17
CA LEU A 82 4.54 -10.63 -8.33
C LEU A 82 5.34 -11.17 -7.13
N ILE A 83 4.84 -11.01 -5.91
CA ILE A 83 5.45 -11.60 -4.70
C ILE A 83 5.47 -13.13 -4.76
N HIS A 84 4.40 -13.76 -5.28
CA HIS A 84 4.38 -15.21 -5.49
C HIS A 84 5.41 -15.65 -6.54
N GLN A 85 5.45 -14.97 -7.69
CA GLN A 85 6.36 -15.34 -8.78
C GLN A 85 7.83 -15.07 -8.45
N THR A 86 8.12 -14.09 -7.59
CA THR A 86 9.48 -13.80 -7.09
C THR A 86 10.49 -13.45 -8.19
N ASN A 87 10.02 -13.13 -9.40
CA ASN A 87 10.84 -13.05 -10.62
C ASN A 87 11.01 -11.62 -11.17
N HIS A 88 10.41 -10.62 -10.54
CA HIS A 88 10.51 -9.23 -11.00
C HIS A 88 11.78 -8.56 -10.42
N PRO A 89 12.63 -7.94 -11.25
CA PRO A 89 13.92 -7.39 -10.80
C PRO A 89 13.77 -6.27 -9.77
N GLU A 90 12.75 -5.41 -9.91
CA GLU A 90 12.51 -4.31 -8.97
C GLU A 90 11.74 -4.71 -7.70
N LEU A 91 11.35 -5.98 -7.56
CA LEU A 91 10.67 -6.43 -6.35
C LEU A 91 11.74 -6.60 -5.27
N ALA A 92 11.71 -5.81 -4.19
CA ALA A 92 12.66 -5.95 -3.09
C ALA A 92 12.21 -7.00 -2.07
N TYR A 93 10.91 -7.06 -1.80
CA TYR A 93 10.34 -8.00 -0.83
C TYR A 93 10.27 -9.43 -1.39
N ARG A 94 10.65 -10.41 -0.57
CA ARG A 94 10.75 -11.84 -0.94
C ARG A 94 10.13 -12.79 0.11
N GLY A 95 9.47 -12.27 1.13
CA GLY A 95 8.94 -13.06 2.26
C GLY A 95 7.64 -13.85 1.97
N GLY A 96 7.21 -13.93 0.71
CA GLY A 96 5.98 -14.61 0.32
C GLY A 96 4.71 -13.87 0.79
N GLN A 97 3.56 -14.54 0.72
CA GLN A 97 2.27 -13.93 1.08
C GLN A 97 1.77 -14.29 2.48
N GLY A 98 2.42 -15.23 3.18
CA GLY A 98 2.04 -15.65 4.54
C GLY A 98 1.91 -14.50 5.55
N PRO A 99 2.84 -13.53 5.60
CA PRO A 99 2.79 -12.42 6.56
C PRO A 99 2.02 -11.19 6.03
N ILE A 100 1.16 -11.35 5.02
CA ILE A 100 0.39 -10.24 4.42
C ILE A 100 -1.00 -10.16 5.04
N LEU A 101 -1.35 -8.99 5.56
CA LEU A 101 -2.66 -8.65 6.09
C LEU A 101 -3.51 -7.89 5.07
N HIS A 102 -4.82 -8.11 5.15
CA HIS A 102 -5.84 -7.38 4.41
C HIS A 102 -6.75 -6.73 5.44
N LEU A 103 -6.58 -5.42 5.64
CA LEU A 103 -7.37 -4.61 6.56
C LEU A 103 -8.59 -4.01 5.85
#